data_AF-A0A3D3KFX5-F1
#
_entry.id   AF-A0A3D3KFX5-F1
#
_cell.length_a   1.000
_cell.length_b   1.000
_cell.length_c   1.000
_cell.angle_alpha   90.00
_cell.angle_beta   90.00
_cell.angle_gamma   90.00
#
_symmetry.space_group_name_H-M   'P 1'
#
loop_
_entity.id
_entity.type
_entity.pdbx_description
1 polymer ?
#
loop_
_entity_poly.entity_id
_entity_poly.type
_entity_poly.pdbx_seq_one_letter_code
_entity_poly.pdbx_strand_id
1 'polypeptide(L)'
;MTKRLITMMIITTASVWALTGCDNSAETNTQTPEIAEQAAEPTVTTAEPSTSTSASHTVDWSLVASGEKPADLANYQYPFALDSQNVRDYAEYFDVSNATAQHNLTVSMASNEALSKALDQLSDTYVSHEIIDGDDMRLIIHTTPDVAASSYDYVLSDEFAKGLVLPIEIKPDGKKSEAKAHGEMAE
;
A
#
# COMPACT_ATOMS: atom_id res chain seq x y z
N MET A 1 29.59 -42.94 32.39
CA MET A 1 30.13 -41.76 31.69
C MET A 1 29.42 -40.51 32.20
N THR A 2 30.14 -39.41 32.15
CA THR A 2 30.13 -38.30 33.13
C THR A 2 29.05 -37.26 32.85
N LYS A 3 28.45 -36.75 33.95
CA LYS A 3 27.77 -35.45 34.12
C LYS A 3 28.27 -34.38 33.16
N ARG A 4 27.39 -33.47 32.70
CA ARG A 4 27.42 -32.02 33.03
C ARG A 4 26.03 -31.39 32.86
N LEU A 5 25.47 -30.92 33.99
CA LEU A 5 24.48 -29.84 34.03
C LEU A 5 25.22 -28.52 33.76
N ILE A 6 24.63 -27.63 32.97
CA ILE A 6 24.92 -26.19 33.01
C ILE A 6 23.59 -25.45 33.12
N THR A 7 23.31 -25.03 34.35
CA THR A 7 22.39 -23.95 34.70
C THR A 7 23.05 -22.63 34.26
N MET A 8 22.31 -21.78 33.55
CA MET A 8 22.68 -20.38 33.40
C MET A 8 21.43 -19.52 33.56
N MET A 9 21.60 -18.47 34.34
CA MET A 9 20.58 -17.69 35.05
C MET A 9 20.66 -16.23 34.55
N ILE A 10 19.65 -15.43 34.91
CA ILE A 10 19.61 -13.94 34.96
C ILE A 10 19.49 -13.27 33.54
N ILE A 11 18.74 -12.19 33.26
CA ILE A 11 18.42 -10.98 34.04
C ILE A 11 17.11 -10.34 33.53
N THR A 12 16.18 -10.05 34.46
CA THR A 12 15.03 -9.16 34.28
C THR A 12 15.45 -7.69 34.45
N THR A 13 15.24 -6.85 33.44
CA THR A 13 15.29 -5.39 33.59
C THR A 13 13.93 -4.80 33.23
N ALA A 14 13.16 -4.44 34.26
CA ALA A 14 11.98 -3.59 34.11
C ALA A 14 12.44 -2.13 33.98
N SER A 15 12.10 -1.48 32.87
CA SER A 15 12.20 -0.03 32.74
C SER A 15 10.78 0.55 32.73
N VAL A 16 10.41 1.17 33.84
CA VAL A 16 9.16 1.90 34.01
C VAL A 16 9.37 3.30 33.45
N TRP A 17 8.65 3.67 32.40
CA TRP A 17 8.54 5.05 31.97
C TRP A 17 7.27 5.65 32.57
N ALA A 18 7.44 6.57 33.52
CA ALA A 18 6.39 7.44 34.01
C ALA A 18 6.30 8.65 33.08
N LEU A 19 5.17 8.80 32.37
CA LEU A 19 4.81 10.05 31.71
C LEU A 19 3.87 10.83 32.63
N THR A 20 4.43 11.78 33.36
CA THR A 20 3.69 12.89 33.94
C THR A 20 3.43 13.91 32.83
N GLY A 21 2.24 13.89 32.25
CA GLY A 21 1.74 14.97 31.40
C GLY A 21 0.99 15.98 32.25
N CYS A 22 1.56 17.17 32.42
CA CYS A 22 0.95 18.28 33.12
C CYS A 22 -0.32 18.75 32.42
N ASP A 23 -1.40 18.72 33.20
CA ASP A 23 -2.57 19.57 33.08
C ASP A 23 -2.16 21.04 32.89
N ASN A 24 -2.77 21.72 31.91
CA ASN A 24 -2.73 23.16 31.86
C ASN A 24 -4.18 23.66 31.82
N SER A 25 -4.69 23.84 33.04
CA SER A 25 -5.85 24.64 33.37
C SER A 25 -5.79 26.01 32.69
N ALA A 26 -6.86 26.36 31.99
CA ALA A 26 -7.24 27.74 31.73
C ALA A 26 -8.67 27.94 32.23
N GLU A 27 -8.81 28.11 33.54
CA GLU A 27 -9.97 28.79 34.13
C GLU A 27 -9.71 30.29 34.09
N THR A 28 -10.60 31.06 33.46
CA THR A 28 -11.05 32.40 33.91
C THR A 28 -12.35 32.67 33.14
N ASN A 29 -13.51 32.34 33.70
CA ASN A 29 -14.33 33.21 34.55
C ASN A 29 -14.85 34.45 33.79
N THR A 30 -16.13 34.49 33.43
CA THR A 30 -17.20 35.19 34.20
C THR A 30 -18.37 35.57 33.26
N GLN A 31 -19.59 35.33 33.73
CA GLN A 31 -20.80 36.14 33.55
C GLN A 31 -21.77 35.84 32.38
N THR A 32 -22.77 35.01 32.70
CA THR A 32 -24.13 35.04 32.16
C THR A 32 -24.83 36.36 32.52
N PRO A 33 -25.68 36.91 31.63
CA PRO A 33 -27.12 36.81 31.89
C PRO A 33 -27.93 36.37 30.65
N GLU A 34 -29.03 35.63 30.91
CA GLU A 34 -30.15 35.39 30.00
C GLU A 34 -30.64 36.72 29.37
N ILE A 35 -31.15 36.77 28.14
CA ILE A 35 -32.54 36.45 27.74
C ILE A 35 -32.63 36.46 26.19
N ALA A 36 -33.54 35.64 25.65
CA ALA A 36 -34.24 35.68 24.35
C ALA A 36 -33.75 34.78 23.21
N GLU A 37 -34.53 33.71 23.01
CA GLU A 37 -34.76 33.01 21.74
C GLU A 37 -35.02 33.98 20.58
N GLN A 38 -34.21 33.88 19.52
CA GLN A 38 -34.70 34.03 18.15
C GLN A 38 -33.80 33.31 17.15
N ALA A 39 -34.45 32.52 16.31
CA ALA A 39 -33.88 31.68 15.27
C ALA A 39 -33.00 32.43 14.27
N ALA A 40 -31.83 31.86 13.98
CA ALA A 40 -31.22 31.75 12.66
C ALA A 40 -29.91 30.98 12.83
N GLU A 41 -29.85 29.74 12.35
CA GLU A 41 -28.59 29.00 12.21
C GLU A 41 -27.71 29.71 11.16
N PRO A 42 -26.51 30.22 11.51
CA PRO A 42 -25.50 30.45 10.50
C PRO A 42 -24.81 29.12 10.23
N THR A 43 -24.93 28.65 9.00
CA THR A 43 -24.14 27.55 8.43
C THR A 43 -22.65 27.82 8.64
N VAL A 44 -22.05 27.27 9.70
CA VAL A 44 -20.59 27.31 9.89
C VAL A 44 -19.99 26.15 9.10
N THR A 45 -19.54 26.52 7.91
CA THR A 45 -18.52 25.81 7.14
C THR A 45 -17.35 25.44 8.05
N THR A 46 -17.21 24.15 8.35
CA THR A 46 -15.89 23.56 8.67
C THR A 46 -15.51 22.72 7.46
N ALA A 47 -15.14 23.40 6.37
CA ALA A 47 -14.24 22.78 5.42
C ALA A 47 -12.88 22.80 6.11
N GLU A 48 -12.41 21.62 6.54
CA GLU A 48 -10.99 21.45 6.84
C GLU A 48 -10.21 22.03 5.65
N PRO A 49 -9.19 22.86 5.88
CA PRO A 49 -8.28 23.22 4.81
C PRO A 49 -7.53 21.94 4.47
N SER A 50 -8.06 21.18 3.51
CA SER A 50 -7.27 20.27 2.71
C SER A 50 -6.16 21.15 2.16
N THR A 51 -5.01 21.09 2.83
CA THR A 51 -3.82 21.82 2.43
C THR A 51 -3.46 21.17 1.12
N SER A 52 -3.99 21.74 0.04
CA SER A 52 -3.63 21.40 -1.32
C SER A 52 -2.23 21.95 -1.51
N THR A 53 -1.27 21.31 -0.86
CA THR A 53 0.12 21.36 -1.27
C THR A 53 0.05 20.94 -2.73
N SER A 54 0.20 21.91 -3.62
CA SER A 54 0.24 21.62 -5.04
C SER A 54 1.37 20.61 -5.23
N ALA A 55 1.04 19.41 -5.71
CA ALA A 55 2.02 18.37 -5.91
C ALA A 55 3.21 18.94 -6.71
N SER A 56 4.40 18.90 -6.13
CA SER A 56 5.62 19.43 -6.73
C SER A 56 6.32 18.39 -7.60
N HIS A 57 5.93 17.12 -7.48
CA HIS A 57 6.52 16.00 -8.21
C HIS A 57 5.46 15.28 -9.06
N THR A 58 5.81 15.01 -10.31
CA THR A 58 4.99 14.22 -11.25
C THR A 58 5.85 13.10 -11.83
N VAL A 59 5.31 11.89 -11.89
CA VAL A 59 6.00 10.77 -12.55
C VAL A 59 5.99 10.98 -14.05
N ASP A 60 7.16 10.90 -14.69
CA ASP A 60 7.27 10.89 -16.14
C ASP A 60 7.22 9.45 -16.65
N TRP A 61 6.02 8.99 -17.01
CA TRP A 61 5.81 7.63 -17.48
C TRP A 61 6.59 7.27 -18.76
N SER A 62 7.03 8.26 -19.54
CA SER A 62 7.85 7.99 -20.73
C SER A 62 9.23 7.44 -20.37
N LEU A 63 9.74 7.74 -19.17
CA LEU A 63 11.00 7.21 -18.65
C LEU A 63 10.82 5.85 -17.96
N VAL A 64 9.60 5.50 -17.55
CA VAL A 64 9.26 4.18 -17.00
C VAL A 64 9.05 3.15 -18.12
N ALA A 65 8.39 3.58 -19.20
CA ALA A 65 7.94 2.72 -20.31
C ALA A 65 9.02 1.72 -20.76
N SER A 66 8.64 0.45 -20.89
CA SER A 66 9.53 -0.60 -21.41
C SER A 66 9.79 -0.46 -22.92
N GLY A 67 8.87 0.17 -23.65
CA GLY A 67 8.84 0.20 -25.11
C GLY A 67 8.26 -1.07 -25.75
N GLU A 68 7.84 -2.05 -24.94
CA GLU A 68 7.18 -3.26 -25.42
C GLU A 68 5.74 -2.97 -25.87
N LYS A 69 5.23 -3.83 -26.77
CA LYS A 69 3.84 -3.76 -27.22
C LYS A 69 2.98 -4.74 -26.42
N PRO A 70 1.74 -4.38 -26.07
CA PRO A 70 0.81 -5.32 -25.45
C PRO A 70 0.64 -6.58 -26.31
N ALA A 71 0.70 -7.73 -25.65
CA ALA A 71 0.47 -9.02 -26.30
C ALA A 71 -1.02 -9.26 -26.57
N ASP A 72 -1.31 -10.13 -27.53
CA ASP A 72 -2.67 -10.62 -27.76
C ASP A 72 -3.02 -11.67 -26.71
N LEU A 73 -3.86 -11.30 -25.73
CA LEU A 73 -4.25 -12.17 -24.63
C LEU A 73 -4.99 -13.45 -25.09
N ALA A 74 -5.64 -13.43 -26.25
CA ALA A 74 -6.32 -14.61 -26.77
C ALA A 74 -5.34 -15.71 -27.24
N ASN A 75 -4.11 -15.31 -27.58
CA ASN A 75 -3.06 -16.19 -28.09
C ASN A 75 -1.82 -16.21 -27.18
N TYR A 76 -1.91 -15.61 -25.98
CA TYR A 76 -0.79 -15.52 -25.07
C TYR A 76 -0.45 -16.86 -24.44
N GLN A 77 0.83 -17.23 -24.45
CA GLN A 77 1.30 -18.48 -23.88
C GLN A 77 1.76 -18.27 -22.44
N TYR A 78 0.86 -18.44 -21.49
CA TYR A 78 1.17 -18.31 -20.07
C TYR A 78 2.15 -19.40 -19.57
N PRO A 79 3.06 -19.07 -18.64
CA PRO A 79 4.01 -20.02 -18.07
C PRO A 79 3.34 -21.01 -17.09
N PHE A 80 2.21 -20.62 -16.49
CA PHE A 80 1.41 -21.51 -15.66
C PHE A 80 0.42 -22.30 -16.51
N ALA A 81 0.24 -23.59 -16.22
CA ALA A 81 -0.87 -24.34 -16.83
C ALA A 81 -2.21 -23.91 -16.23
N LEU A 82 -3.24 -23.79 -17.07
CA LEU A 82 -4.59 -23.32 -16.69
C LEU A 82 -5.26 -24.20 -15.64
N ASP A 83 -4.90 -25.48 -15.60
CA ASP A 83 -5.40 -26.48 -14.66
C ASP A 83 -4.41 -26.78 -13.54
N SER A 84 -3.32 -26.02 -13.39
CA SER A 84 -2.37 -26.22 -12.29
C SER A 84 -2.99 -25.94 -10.93
N GLN A 85 -2.47 -26.59 -9.87
CA GLN A 85 -2.98 -26.39 -8.51
C GLN A 85 -2.91 -24.92 -8.09
N ASN A 86 -1.79 -24.23 -8.35
CA ASN A 86 -1.63 -22.81 -8.00
C ASN A 86 -2.71 -21.92 -8.64
N VAL A 87 -3.05 -22.17 -9.91
CA VAL A 87 -4.09 -21.42 -10.62
C VAL A 87 -5.46 -21.67 -10.00
N ARG A 88 -5.76 -22.93 -9.64
CA ARG A 88 -7.04 -23.28 -8.99
C ARG A 88 -7.15 -22.70 -7.60
N ASP A 89 -6.09 -22.77 -6.80
CA ASP A 89 -6.07 -22.23 -5.44
C ASP A 89 -6.26 -20.72 -5.45
N TYR A 90 -5.59 -20.02 -6.38
CA TYR A 90 -5.77 -18.59 -6.57
C TYR A 90 -7.19 -18.26 -7.03
N ALA A 91 -7.71 -18.98 -8.03
CA ALA A 91 -9.06 -18.80 -8.56
C ALA A 91 -10.12 -18.96 -7.46
N GLU A 92 -9.98 -19.98 -6.62
CA GLU A 92 -10.86 -20.23 -5.47
C GLU A 92 -10.75 -19.14 -4.42
N TYR A 93 -9.53 -18.72 -4.06
CA TYR A 93 -9.31 -17.72 -3.02
C TYR A 93 -9.88 -16.34 -3.39
N PHE A 94 -9.71 -15.93 -4.65
CA PHE A 94 -10.17 -14.62 -5.14
C PHE A 94 -11.54 -14.67 -5.84
N ASP A 95 -12.19 -15.84 -5.92
CA ASP A 95 -13.47 -16.06 -6.63
C ASP A 95 -13.45 -15.58 -8.09
N VAL A 96 -12.36 -15.91 -8.80
CA VAL A 96 -12.17 -15.55 -10.22
C VAL A 96 -12.04 -16.77 -11.11
N SER A 97 -12.12 -16.59 -12.43
CA SER A 97 -11.89 -17.68 -13.38
C SER A 97 -10.43 -18.18 -13.34
N ASN A 98 -10.19 -19.45 -13.70
CA ASN A 98 -8.83 -19.96 -13.86
C ASN A 98 -8.00 -19.15 -14.87
N ALA A 99 -8.62 -18.57 -15.90
CA ALA A 99 -7.91 -17.75 -16.87
C ALA A 99 -7.47 -16.42 -16.24
N THR A 100 -8.34 -15.78 -15.46
CA THR A 100 -8.00 -14.58 -14.66
C THR A 100 -6.89 -14.91 -13.66
N ALA A 101 -7.00 -16.02 -12.93
CA ALA A 101 -6.01 -16.45 -11.98
C ALA A 101 -4.63 -16.73 -12.62
N GLN A 102 -4.61 -17.41 -13.77
CA GLN A 102 -3.40 -17.66 -14.55
C GLN A 102 -2.73 -16.36 -14.99
N HIS A 103 -3.52 -15.40 -15.48
CA HIS A 103 -3.05 -14.08 -15.85
C HIS A 103 -2.43 -13.36 -14.65
N ASN A 104 -3.20 -13.26 -13.56
CA ASN A 104 -2.79 -12.55 -12.35
C ASN A 104 -1.54 -13.13 -11.71
N LEU A 105 -1.43 -14.46 -11.58
CA LEU A 105 -0.22 -15.10 -11.08
C LEU A 105 1.01 -14.75 -11.91
N THR A 106 0.86 -14.69 -13.23
CA THR A 106 1.95 -14.35 -14.14
C THR A 106 2.36 -12.89 -13.96
N VAL A 107 1.38 -11.97 -13.95
CA VAL A 107 1.61 -10.53 -13.79
C VAL A 107 2.19 -10.21 -12.40
N SER A 108 1.63 -10.75 -11.33
CA SER A 108 2.08 -10.52 -9.95
C SER A 108 3.52 -10.97 -9.74
N MET A 109 3.95 -12.09 -10.33
CA MET A 109 5.35 -12.53 -10.25
C MET A 109 6.32 -11.60 -10.98
N ALA A 110 5.89 -10.97 -12.08
CA ALA A 110 6.70 -10.04 -12.85
C ALA A 110 6.58 -8.57 -12.40
N SER A 111 5.66 -8.27 -11.48
CA SER A 111 5.33 -6.90 -11.03
C SER A 111 6.53 -6.10 -10.48
N ASN A 112 7.55 -6.78 -9.96
CA ASN A 112 8.77 -6.16 -9.46
C ASN A 112 9.52 -5.35 -10.53
N GLU A 113 9.41 -5.72 -11.81
CA GLU A 113 9.98 -4.96 -12.92
C GLU A 113 9.37 -3.54 -12.97
N ALA A 114 8.04 -3.49 -13.01
CA ALA A 114 7.27 -2.25 -13.08
C ALA A 114 7.49 -1.39 -11.83
N LEU A 115 7.46 -2.02 -10.65
CA LEU A 115 7.72 -1.37 -9.38
C LEU A 115 9.11 -0.72 -9.37
N SER A 116 10.16 -1.48 -9.68
CA SER A 116 11.55 -0.98 -9.62
C SER A 116 11.75 0.27 -10.48
N LYS A 117 11.19 0.28 -11.70
CA LYS A 117 11.26 1.44 -12.61
C LYS A 117 10.48 2.65 -12.11
N ALA A 118 9.34 2.44 -11.45
CA ALA A 118 8.60 3.54 -10.82
C ALA A 118 9.38 4.10 -9.62
N LEU A 119 10.01 3.23 -8.82
CA LEU A 119 10.82 3.62 -7.66
C LEU A 119 12.03 4.48 -8.05
N ASP A 120 12.65 4.23 -9.21
CA ASP A 120 13.76 5.04 -9.72
C ASP A 120 13.41 6.53 -9.87
N GLN A 121 12.13 6.86 -10.10
CA GLN A 121 11.67 8.25 -10.16
C GLN A 121 11.17 8.79 -8.82
N LEU A 122 10.57 7.94 -7.99
CA LEU A 122 9.95 8.35 -6.74
C LEU A 122 10.98 8.57 -5.62
N SER A 123 12.06 7.78 -5.58
CA SER A 123 13.12 7.85 -4.58
C SER A 123 12.56 8.05 -3.15
N ASP A 124 12.77 9.22 -2.55
CA ASP A 124 12.43 9.52 -1.15
C ASP A 124 10.94 9.79 -0.93
N THR A 125 10.16 9.94 -2.00
CA THR A 125 8.70 10.15 -1.95
C THR A 125 7.90 8.85 -1.90
N TYR A 126 8.56 7.70 -2.11
CA TYR A 126 7.95 6.38 -1.97
C TYR A 126 7.68 6.06 -0.49
N VAL A 127 6.48 5.54 -0.20
CA VAL A 127 6.09 5.13 1.16
C VAL A 127 5.86 3.63 1.21
N SER A 128 5.03 3.09 0.32
CA SER A 128 4.73 1.66 0.25
C SER A 128 4.12 1.26 -1.09
N HIS A 129 3.89 -0.04 -1.32
CA HIS A 129 3.10 -0.52 -2.43
C HIS A 129 2.23 -1.71 -2.02
N GLU A 130 1.19 -1.97 -2.78
CA GLU A 130 0.36 -3.16 -2.71
C GLU A 130 -0.06 -3.60 -4.12
N ILE A 131 -0.28 -4.90 -4.30
CA ILE A 131 -0.89 -5.45 -5.51
C ILE A 131 -2.32 -5.80 -5.13
N ILE A 132 -3.28 -5.27 -5.88
CA ILE A 132 -4.67 -5.72 -5.80
C ILE A 132 -4.78 -6.91 -6.74
N ASP A 133 -5.28 -8.01 -6.21
CA ASP A 133 -5.51 -9.28 -6.90
C ASP A 133 -7.01 -9.43 -7.28
N GLY A 134 -7.35 -10.46 -8.05
CA GLY A 134 -8.71 -10.69 -8.54
C GLY A 134 -9.01 -10.00 -9.88
N ASP A 135 -10.25 -9.57 -10.11
CA ASP A 135 -10.65 -8.98 -11.40
C ASP A 135 -10.02 -7.60 -11.67
N ASP A 136 -9.59 -6.89 -10.62
CA ASP A 136 -9.03 -5.55 -10.68
C ASP A 136 -7.50 -5.53 -10.45
N MET A 137 -6.78 -6.45 -11.12
CA MET A 137 -5.32 -6.56 -11.02
C MET A 137 -4.61 -5.23 -11.28
N ARG A 138 -3.92 -4.69 -10.26
CA ARG A 138 -3.15 -3.43 -10.37
C ARG A 138 -2.08 -3.33 -9.27
N LEU A 139 -1.00 -2.64 -9.60
CA LEU A 139 0.02 -2.20 -8.65
C LEU A 139 -0.34 -0.80 -8.14
N ILE A 140 -0.55 -0.65 -6.84
CA ILE A 140 -0.74 0.64 -6.19
C ILE A 140 0.55 1.02 -5.48
N ILE A 141 1.07 2.22 -5.77
CA ILE A 141 2.24 2.78 -5.11
C ILE A 141 1.79 3.98 -4.28
N HIS A 142 1.94 3.84 -2.97
CA HIS A 142 1.66 4.88 -1.99
C HIS A 142 2.87 5.81 -1.87
N THR A 143 2.60 7.11 -1.98
CA THR A 143 3.61 8.17 -1.98
C THR A 143 3.27 9.23 -0.96
N THR A 144 4.22 10.13 -0.72
CA THR A 144 4.00 11.34 0.06
C THR A 144 3.05 12.32 -0.69
N PRO A 145 2.35 13.23 0.02
CA PRO A 145 1.36 14.13 -0.61
C PRO A 145 1.89 15.11 -1.66
N ASP A 146 3.21 15.28 -1.77
CA ASP A 146 3.88 16.13 -2.75
C ASP A 146 4.01 15.49 -4.15
N VAL A 147 3.63 14.22 -4.30
CA VAL A 147 3.54 13.55 -5.61
C VAL A 147 2.12 13.65 -6.17
N ALA A 148 1.99 13.93 -7.46
CA ALA A 148 0.70 13.98 -8.13
C ALA A 148 0.16 12.56 -8.36
N ALA A 149 -1.12 12.36 -8.02
CA ALA A 149 -1.84 11.14 -8.38
C ALA A 149 -1.82 10.94 -9.90
N SER A 150 -1.51 9.71 -10.34
CA SER A 150 -1.44 9.37 -11.76
C SER A 150 -1.55 7.85 -11.95
N SER A 151 -1.82 7.42 -13.17
CA SER A 151 -1.94 6.00 -13.53
C SER A 151 -1.26 5.72 -14.85
N TYR A 152 -0.75 4.49 -15.01
CA TYR A 152 -0.07 4.07 -16.23
C TYR A 152 -0.20 2.57 -16.45
N ASP A 153 -0.49 2.18 -17.70
CA ASP A 153 -0.56 0.79 -18.11
C ASP A 153 0.84 0.32 -18.52
N TYR A 154 1.55 -0.33 -17.61
CA TYR A 154 2.90 -0.78 -17.84
C TYR A 154 2.92 -2.09 -18.61
N VAL A 155 3.59 -2.13 -19.77
CA VAL A 155 3.79 -3.36 -20.53
C VAL A 155 5.08 -4.04 -20.05
N LEU A 156 4.97 -5.23 -19.47
CA LEU A 156 6.09 -5.99 -18.94
C LEU A 156 7.07 -6.38 -20.05
N SER A 157 8.37 -6.29 -19.78
CA SER A 157 9.43 -6.70 -20.72
C SER A 157 10.19 -7.95 -20.29
N ASP A 158 10.06 -8.38 -19.04
CA ASP A 158 10.57 -9.66 -18.58
C ASP A 158 9.98 -10.81 -19.41
N GLU A 159 10.83 -11.71 -19.90
CA GLU A 159 10.44 -12.83 -20.76
C GLU A 159 9.38 -13.74 -20.14
N PHE A 160 9.27 -13.79 -18.81
CA PHE A 160 8.23 -14.54 -18.11
C PHE A 160 6.81 -14.02 -18.36
N ALA A 161 6.66 -12.70 -18.50
CA ALA A 161 5.36 -12.01 -18.61
C ALA A 161 5.31 -11.00 -19.78
N LYS A 162 6.22 -11.15 -20.74
CA LYS A 162 6.48 -10.15 -21.78
C LYS A 162 5.24 -9.76 -22.56
N GLY A 163 4.94 -8.47 -22.62
CA GLY A 163 3.78 -7.95 -23.32
C GLY A 163 2.48 -7.99 -22.51
N LEU A 164 2.46 -8.62 -21.33
CA LEU A 164 1.33 -8.48 -20.41
C LEU A 164 1.33 -7.08 -19.79
N VAL A 165 0.13 -6.57 -19.53
CA VAL A 165 -0.07 -5.22 -19.00
C VAL A 165 -0.31 -5.31 -17.49
N LEU A 166 0.44 -4.53 -16.72
CA LEU A 166 0.21 -4.27 -15.30
C LEU A 166 -0.19 -2.80 -15.12
N PRO A 167 -1.46 -2.52 -14.78
CA PRO A 167 -1.88 -1.18 -14.41
C PRO A 167 -1.15 -0.72 -13.14
N ILE A 168 -0.55 0.46 -13.18
CA ILE A 168 0.09 1.13 -12.05
C ILE A 168 -0.75 2.34 -11.63
N GLU A 169 -0.91 2.56 -10.33
CA GLU A 169 -1.50 3.76 -9.75
C GLU A 169 -0.58 4.39 -8.71
N ILE A 170 -0.34 5.69 -8.82
CA ILE A 170 0.29 6.51 -7.78
C ILE A 170 -0.80 7.09 -6.89
N LYS A 171 -0.82 6.70 -5.62
CA LYS A 171 -1.71 7.25 -4.59
C LYS A 171 -0.92 8.11 -3.59
N PRO A 172 -1.10 9.43 -3.57
CA PRO A 172 -0.42 10.32 -2.63
C PRO A 172 -1.18 10.40 -1.30
N ASP A 173 -1.27 9.26 -0.59
CA ASP A 173 -2.04 9.11 0.65
C ASP A 173 -1.16 8.86 1.89
N GLY A 174 0.16 8.71 1.73
CA GLY A 174 1.08 8.42 2.82
C GLY A 174 0.84 7.08 3.53
N LYS A 175 0.03 6.18 2.96
CA LYS A 175 -0.26 4.87 3.55
C LYS A 175 1.01 4.03 3.59
N LYS A 176 1.34 3.51 4.77
CA LYS A 176 2.42 2.53 4.95
C LYS A 176 1.86 1.12 4.73
N SER A 177 2.70 0.20 4.25
CA SER A 177 2.31 -1.21 4.16
C SER A 177 1.88 -1.69 5.54
N GLU A 178 0.64 -2.19 5.63
CA GLU A 178 0.18 -2.96 6.79
C GLU A 178 0.79 -4.36 6.68
N ALA A 179 2.11 -4.47 6.86
CA ALA A 179 2.71 -5.77 7.07
C ALA A 179 2.17 -6.30 8.40
N LYS A 180 1.12 -7.13 8.34
CA LYS A 180 0.81 -8.03 9.45
C LYS A 180 2.05 -8.90 9.63
N ALA A 181 2.89 -8.56 10.60
CA ALA A 181 3.92 -9.44 11.09
C ALA A 181 3.24 -10.78 11.35
N HIS A 182 3.60 -11.81 10.58
CA HIS A 182 3.21 -13.18 10.88
C HIS A 182 3.76 -13.45 12.28
N GLY A 183 2.89 -13.35 13.28
CA GLY A 183 3.21 -13.58 14.67
C GLY A 183 3.84 -14.96 14.75
N GLU A 184 5.09 -14.96 15.21
CA GLU A 184 5.83 -16.07 15.78
C GLU A 184 4.84 -17.11 16.33
N MET A 185 4.73 -18.26 15.65
CA MET A 185 4.07 -19.41 16.25
C MET A 185 4.94 -19.80 17.44
N ALA A 186 4.50 -19.40 18.63
CA ALA A 186 5.05 -19.90 19.87
C ALA A 186 4.92 -21.43 19.86
N GLU A 187 6.07 -22.10 19.97
CA GLU A 187 6.20 -23.56 20.13
C GLU A 187 5.49 -24.07 21.40
#